data_AF-A0A550HSU1-F1
#
_entry.id   AF-A0A550HSU1-F1
#
_cell.length_a   1.000
_cell.length_b   1.000
_cell.length_c   1.000
_cell.angle_alpha   90.00
_cell.angle_beta   90.00
_cell.angle_gamma   90.00
#
_symmetry.space_group_name_H-M   'P 1'
#
loop_
_entity.id
_entity.type
_entity.pdbx_description
1 polymer ?
#
loop_
_entity_poly.entity_id
_entity_poly.type
_entity_poly.pdbx_seq_one_letter_code
_entity_poly.pdbx_strand_id
1 'polypeptide(L)'
;MAGPVRHQGAPDGNAATEGGSQLGKASRKGKAKKGRSRPRDKRQRPAHSVRLNEQELSIIQSGADHVDMSVAGFLAHSALAAARDHSRTAAAIATERDILTALFGVRRQLGWAGSNVNQAARALNSGVDAPHFAAALADLQRAAQAVQRAADRITNRQEEQAA
;
A
#
# COMPACT_ATOMS: atom_id res chain seq x y z
N MET A 1 15.10 0.93 -62.49
CA MET A 1 14.88 0.32 -61.16
C MET A 1 13.40 0.49 -60.81
N ALA A 2 12.64 -0.61 -60.91
CA ALA A 2 11.27 -0.75 -60.40
C ALA A 2 11.27 -0.58 -58.87
N GLY A 3 10.22 -0.17 -58.17
CA GLY A 3 8.80 -0.01 -58.47
C GLY A 3 8.05 -0.08 -57.11
N PRO A 4 6.88 0.55 -56.96
CA PRO A 4 6.17 0.70 -55.69
C PRO A 4 5.22 -0.47 -55.42
N VAL A 5 4.95 -0.84 -54.15
CA VAL A 5 3.85 -1.77 -53.82
C VAL A 5 3.23 -1.45 -52.44
N ARG A 6 1.91 -1.23 -52.45
CA ARG A 6 0.98 -1.28 -51.31
C ARG A 6 0.56 -2.74 -51.04
N HIS A 7 -0.10 -2.95 -49.89
CA HIS A 7 -1.12 -3.97 -49.58
C HIS A 7 -0.76 -5.03 -48.50
N GLN A 8 -1.39 -4.86 -47.33
CA GLN A 8 -2.41 -5.74 -46.71
C GLN A 8 -2.37 -7.25 -47.01
N GLY A 9 -2.26 -8.08 -45.96
CA GLY A 9 -2.62 -9.51 -45.99
C GLY A 9 -1.70 -10.40 -45.15
N ALA A 10 -2.30 -11.25 -44.31
CA ALA A 10 -1.70 -12.26 -43.42
C ALA A 10 -0.89 -13.35 -44.19
N PRO A 11 -0.17 -14.32 -43.58
CA PRO A 11 -0.76 -15.33 -42.68
C PRO A 11 0.14 -15.89 -41.54
N ASP A 12 -0.55 -16.48 -40.56
CA ASP A 12 -0.34 -17.80 -39.96
C ASP A 12 1.05 -18.27 -39.46
N GLY A 13 1.01 -18.74 -38.21
CA GLY A 13 1.28 -20.17 -38.00
C GLY A 13 2.49 -20.54 -37.13
N ASN A 14 2.16 -21.14 -35.97
CA ASN A 14 2.94 -22.14 -35.21
C ASN A 14 4.23 -21.63 -34.49
N ALA A 15 4.63 -22.08 -33.31
CA ALA A 15 4.33 -23.29 -32.56
C ALA A 15 4.68 -23.15 -31.05
N ALA A 16 3.84 -23.78 -30.21
CA ALA A 16 4.20 -24.73 -29.13
C ALA A 16 5.04 -24.25 -27.93
N THR A 17 4.67 -24.47 -26.66
CA THR A 17 4.24 -25.72 -25.97
C THR A 17 3.58 -25.32 -24.63
N GLU A 18 2.35 -25.74 -24.36
CA GLU A 18 1.94 -26.91 -23.56
C GLU A 18 2.06 -26.76 -22.04
N GLY A 19 0.89 -26.70 -21.42
CA GLY A 19 0.64 -26.91 -20.00
C GLY A 19 -0.78 -27.45 -19.80
N GLY A 20 -0.99 -28.70 -20.21
CA GLY A 20 -1.90 -29.66 -19.56
C GLY A 20 -3.42 -29.47 -19.65
N SER A 21 -4.06 -30.39 -20.36
CA SER A 21 -5.50 -30.60 -20.50
C SER A 21 -6.06 -31.70 -19.58
N GLN A 22 -7.24 -31.51 -18.99
CA GLN A 22 -8.24 -32.57 -18.73
C GLN A 22 -9.64 -31.96 -18.87
N LEU A 23 -10.36 -32.25 -19.97
CA LEU A 23 -11.22 -33.41 -20.25
C LEU A 23 -12.65 -33.22 -19.72
N GLY A 24 -13.61 -33.24 -20.65
CA GLY A 24 -15.03 -33.42 -20.33
C GLY A 24 -15.98 -32.66 -21.25
N LYS A 25 -16.16 -33.13 -22.48
CA LYS A 25 -17.26 -32.67 -23.34
C LYS A 25 -18.60 -33.07 -22.71
N ALA A 26 -19.42 -32.07 -22.36
CA ALA A 26 -20.87 -32.22 -22.32
C ALA A 26 -21.51 -30.94 -22.87
N SER A 27 -22.01 -31.06 -24.09
CA SER A 27 -22.85 -30.09 -24.76
C SER A 27 -24.04 -29.72 -23.88
N ARG A 28 -24.15 -28.44 -23.50
CA ARG A 28 -25.43 -27.73 -23.47
C ARG A 28 -25.18 -26.31 -23.98
N LYS A 29 -25.63 -26.04 -25.20
CA LYS A 29 -25.80 -24.68 -25.72
C LYS A 29 -26.80 -23.93 -24.83
N GLY A 30 -26.33 -23.37 -23.72
CA GLY A 30 -27.01 -22.28 -23.07
C GLY A 30 -26.78 -21.04 -23.93
N LYS A 31 -27.78 -20.61 -24.71
CA LYS A 31 -27.78 -19.23 -25.25
C LYS A 31 -27.55 -18.31 -24.05
N ALA A 32 -26.36 -17.74 -23.92
CA ALA A 32 -26.14 -16.63 -23.03
C ALA A 32 -27.15 -15.56 -23.45
N LYS A 33 -28.20 -15.35 -22.65
CA LYS A 33 -29.12 -14.24 -22.83
C LYS A 33 -28.22 -13.01 -22.76
N LYS A 34 -27.85 -12.41 -23.90
CA LYS A 34 -27.28 -11.06 -23.94
C LYS A 34 -28.28 -10.21 -23.19
N GLY A 35 -27.93 -9.86 -21.94
CA GLY A 35 -28.73 -8.91 -21.17
C GLY A 35 -28.95 -7.70 -22.06
N ARG A 36 -30.21 -7.28 -22.19
CA ARG A 36 -30.56 -6.09 -22.97
C ARG A 36 -29.64 -4.97 -22.51
N SER A 37 -28.85 -4.41 -23.44
CA SER A 37 -28.06 -3.21 -23.18
C SER A 37 -29.04 -2.15 -22.69
N ARG A 38 -28.96 -1.82 -21.40
CA ARG A 38 -29.81 -0.78 -20.83
C ARG A 38 -29.43 0.53 -21.53
N PRO A 39 -30.39 1.33 -22.00
CA PRO A 39 -30.11 2.65 -22.55
C PRO A 39 -29.27 3.43 -21.54
N ARG A 40 -28.00 3.67 -21.88
CA ARG A 40 -27.06 4.38 -21.02
C ARG A 40 -27.42 5.86 -21.14
N ASP A 41 -27.99 6.42 -20.08
CA ASP A 41 -28.24 7.86 -20.01
C ASP A 41 -26.91 8.61 -20.27
N LYS A 42 -26.93 9.58 -21.17
CA LYS A 42 -25.73 10.27 -21.65
C LYS A 42 -25.07 11.14 -20.56
N ARG A 43 -25.78 11.41 -19.46
CA ARG A 43 -25.30 12.20 -18.32
C ARG A 43 -24.97 11.31 -17.12
N GLN A 44 -24.05 10.38 -17.28
CA GLN A 44 -23.53 9.65 -16.13
C GLN A 44 -22.73 10.57 -15.22
N ARG A 45 -22.98 10.46 -13.91
CA ARG A 45 -22.11 11.11 -12.92
C ARG A 45 -20.71 10.49 -13.01
N PRO A 46 -19.63 11.28 -12.85
CA PRO A 46 -18.28 10.74 -12.75
C PRO A 46 -18.22 9.67 -11.67
N ALA A 47 -17.60 8.53 -11.98
CA ALA A 47 -17.43 7.42 -11.06
C ALA A 47 -15.93 7.14 -10.90
N HIS A 48 -15.49 7.02 -9.64
CA HIS A 48 -14.14 6.62 -9.28
C HIS A 48 -14.18 5.31 -8.52
N SER A 49 -13.37 4.33 -8.91
CA SER A 49 -13.20 3.08 -8.17
C SER A 49 -12.01 3.18 -7.24
N VAL A 50 -12.22 2.86 -5.96
CA VAL A 50 -11.15 2.74 -4.96
C VAL A 50 -10.83 1.26 -4.77
N ARG A 51 -9.55 0.92 -4.63
CA ARG A 51 -9.10 -0.42 -4.25
C ARG A 51 -8.75 -0.39 -2.78
N LEU A 52 -9.31 -1.33 -2.03
CA LEU A 52 -9.12 -1.47 -0.59
C LEU A 52 -8.60 -2.88 -0.33
N ASN A 53 -7.69 -3.01 0.64
CA ASN A 53 -7.38 -4.30 1.23
C ASN A 53 -8.51 -4.74 2.19
N GLU A 54 -8.43 -5.97 2.70
CA GLU A 54 -9.49 -6.54 3.55
C GLU A 54 -9.66 -5.76 4.87
N GLN A 55 -8.56 -5.28 5.46
CA GLN A 55 -8.59 -4.52 6.71
C GLN A 55 -9.21 -3.14 6.51
N GLU A 56 -8.80 -2.41 5.47
CA GLU A 56 -9.37 -1.12 5.08
C GLU A 56 -10.87 -1.25 4.81
N LEU A 57 -11.27 -2.29 4.07
CA LEU A 57 -12.68 -2.55 3.78
C LEU A 57 -13.48 -2.84 5.06
N SER A 58 -12.93 -3.62 5.99
CA SER A 58 -13.59 -3.93 7.27
C SER A 58 -13.83 -2.68 8.12
N ILE A 59 -12.83 -1.80 8.23
CA ILE A 59 -12.94 -0.53 8.97
C ILE A 59 -14.02 0.36 8.35
N ILE A 60 -14.01 0.48 7.01
CA ILE A 60 -14.97 1.30 6.28
C ILE A 60 -16.39 0.71 6.39
N GLN A 61 -16.53 -0.62 6.31
CA GLN A 61 -17.81 -1.30 6.46
C GLN A 61 -18.40 -1.05 7.85
N SER A 62 -17.60 -1.21 8.90
CA SER A 62 -18.04 -0.92 10.27
C SER A 62 -18.48 0.53 10.45
N GLY A 63 -17.75 1.48 9.87
CA GLY A 63 -18.14 2.89 9.90
C GLY A 63 -19.43 3.17 9.13
N ALA A 64 -19.62 2.52 7.98
CA ALA A 64 -20.84 2.64 7.18
C ALA A 64 -22.06 2.04 7.90
N ASP A 65 -21.89 0.87 8.54
CA ASP A 65 -22.92 0.20 9.32
C ASP A 65 -23.34 1.06 10.53
N HIS A 66 -22.38 1.71 11.20
CA HIS A 66 -22.66 2.59 12.34
C HIS A 66 -23.55 3.80 11.99
N VAL A 67 -23.53 4.25 10.73
CA VAL A 67 -24.35 5.38 10.26
C VAL A 67 -25.47 4.96 9.30
N ASP A 68 -25.79 3.66 9.24
CA ASP A 68 -26.81 3.07 8.35
C ASP A 68 -26.65 3.48 6.87
N MET A 69 -25.42 3.54 6.38
CA MET A 69 -25.12 3.86 4.99
C MET A 69 -24.53 2.66 4.26
N SER A 70 -24.76 2.59 2.94
CA SER A 70 -23.96 1.72 2.08
C SER A 70 -22.49 2.16 2.12
N VAL A 71 -21.55 1.22 1.98
CA VAL A 71 -20.09 1.51 1.91
C VAL A 71 -19.77 2.60 0.89
N ALA A 72 -20.35 2.54 -0.31
CA ALA A 72 -20.12 3.53 -1.34
C ALA A 72 -20.66 4.93 -0.96
N GLY A 73 -21.82 4.98 -0.30
CA GLY A 73 -22.40 6.22 0.21
C GLY A 73 -21.57 6.82 1.35
N PHE A 74 -21.13 5.99 2.29
CA PHE A 74 -20.25 6.39 3.37
C PHE A 74 -18.91 6.94 2.84
N LEU A 75 -18.27 6.23 1.90
CA LEU A 75 -17.04 6.70 1.24
C LEU A 75 -17.24 8.06 0.56
N ALA A 76 -18.33 8.24 -0.19
CA ALA A 76 -18.62 9.50 -0.87
C ALA A 76 -18.89 10.64 0.12
N HIS A 77 -19.66 10.37 1.18
CA HIS A 77 -19.98 11.36 2.21
C HIS A 77 -18.74 11.79 2.99
N SER A 78 -17.95 10.82 3.47
CA SER A 78 -16.72 11.05 4.22
C SER A 78 -15.68 11.77 3.37
N ALA A 79 -15.51 11.40 2.10
CA ALA A 79 -14.63 12.11 1.19
C ALA A 79 -15.07 13.56 0.95
N LEU A 80 -16.38 13.81 0.81
CA LEU A 80 -16.91 15.17 0.64
C LEU A 80 -16.76 16.00 1.93
N ALA A 81 -16.97 15.39 3.10
CA ALA A 81 -16.77 16.05 4.38
C ALA A 81 -15.30 16.44 4.58
N ALA A 82 -14.37 15.53 4.32
CA ALA A 82 -12.93 15.81 4.34
C ALA A 82 -12.53 16.89 3.32
N ALA A 83 -13.13 16.86 2.13
CA ALA A 83 -12.91 17.88 1.11
C ALA A 83 -13.54 19.24 1.47
N ARG A 84 -14.42 19.34 2.45
CA ARG A 84 -14.94 20.64 2.93
C ARG A 84 -14.06 21.23 4.02
N ASP A 85 -13.42 20.38 4.84
CA ASP A 85 -12.50 20.78 5.90
C ASP A 85 -11.04 20.46 5.53
N HIS A 86 -10.47 21.31 4.67
CA HIS A 86 -9.12 21.15 4.15
C HIS A 86 -8.06 21.21 5.25
N SER A 87 -8.20 22.12 6.21
CA SER A 87 -7.21 22.32 7.26
C SER A 87 -7.11 21.11 8.18
N ARG A 88 -8.25 20.58 8.63
CA ARG A 88 -8.28 19.37 9.46
C ARG A 88 -7.77 18.15 8.72
N THR A 89 -8.19 17.98 7.47
CA THR A 89 -7.78 16.84 6.63
C THR A 89 -6.27 16.88 6.35
N ALA A 90 -5.74 18.05 6.01
CA ALA A 90 -4.30 18.22 5.78
C ALA A 90 -3.48 17.92 7.06
N ALA A 91 -3.94 18.39 8.22
CA ALA A 91 -3.30 18.11 9.50
C ALA A 91 -3.30 16.61 9.84
N ALA A 92 -4.42 15.92 9.61
CA ALA A 92 -4.52 14.47 9.83
C ALA A 92 -3.56 13.69 8.92
N ILE A 93 -3.54 13.99 7.62
CA ILE A 93 -2.65 13.33 6.64
C ILE A 93 -1.17 13.62 6.94
N ALA A 94 -0.83 14.86 7.29
CA ALA A 94 0.54 15.24 7.65
C ALA A 94 1.01 14.47 8.88
N THR A 95 0.16 14.38 9.91
CA THR A 95 0.45 13.65 11.14
C THR A 95 0.78 12.18 10.88
N GLU A 96 0.02 11.51 10.03
CA GLU A 96 0.27 10.11 9.70
C GLU A 96 1.59 9.91 8.91
N ARG A 97 1.89 10.82 7.99
CA ARG A 97 3.17 10.82 7.25
C ARG A 97 4.36 11.07 8.17
N ASP A 98 4.22 11.94 9.17
CA ASP A 98 5.27 12.20 10.14
C ASP A 98 5.57 10.96 10.98
N ILE A 99 4.54 10.19 11.38
CA ILE A 99 4.70 8.92 12.10
C ILE A 99 5.47 7.91 11.24
N LEU A 100 5.07 7.71 9.99
CA LEU A 100 5.77 6.79 9.08
C LEU A 100 7.22 7.23 8.84
N THR A 101 7.44 8.53 8.68
CA THR A 101 8.78 9.10 8.49
C THR A 101 9.65 8.87 9.73
N ALA A 102 9.10 9.06 10.92
CA ALA A 102 9.78 8.75 12.17
C ALA A 102 10.15 7.26 12.25
N LEU A 103 9.21 6.35 11.95
CA LEU A 103 9.45 4.91 11.96
C LEU A 103 10.55 4.48 10.96
N PHE A 104 10.57 5.04 9.75
CA PHE A 104 11.64 4.76 8.80
C PHE A 104 13.00 5.32 9.25
N GLY A 105 13.00 6.51 9.86
CA GLY A 105 14.20 7.08 10.48
C GLY A 105 14.78 6.17 11.55
N VAL A 106 13.92 5.66 12.44
CA VAL A 106 14.26 4.69 13.48
C VAL A 106 14.86 3.40 12.88
N ARG A 107 14.17 2.78 11.91
CA ARG A 107 14.64 1.54 11.28
C ARG A 107 16.03 1.72 10.67
N ARG A 108 16.29 2.87 10.04
CA ARG A 108 17.59 3.19 9.46
C ARG A 108 18.66 3.31 10.54
N GLN A 109 18.40 4.04 11.62
CA GLN A 109 19.36 4.19 12.73
C GLN A 109 19.69 2.85 13.38
N LEU A 110 18.69 1.98 13.56
CA LEU A 110 18.91 0.63 14.10
C LEU A 110 19.79 -0.23 13.18
N GLY A 111 19.58 -0.16 11.87
CA GLY A 111 20.43 -0.86 10.89
C GLY A 111 21.89 -0.43 10.96
N TRP A 112 22.16 0.87 11.13
CA TRP A 112 23.51 1.41 11.29
C TRP A 112 24.16 0.93 12.60
N ALA A 113 23.42 1.01 13.70
CA ALA A 113 23.93 0.56 14.98
C ALA A 113 24.21 -0.96 15.02
N GLY A 114 23.35 -1.78 14.42
CA GLY A 114 23.57 -3.22 14.29
C GLY A 114 24.83 -3.55 13.48
N SER A 115 25.09 -2.81 12.40
CA SER A 115 26.33 -2.95 11.62
C SER A 115 27.58 -2.62 12.46
N ASN A 116 27.54 -1.54 13.24
CA ASN A 116 28.66 -1.12 14.06
C ASN A 116 28.96 -2.13 15.19
N VAL A 117 27.92 -2.68 15.83
CA VAL A 117 28.08 -3.76 16.82
C VAL A 117 28.70 -5.00 16.17
N ASN A 118 28.26 -5.38 14.98
CA ASN A 118 28.83 -6.51 14.24
C ASN A 118 30.31 -6.29 13.89
N GLN A 119 30.68 -5.06 13.50
CA GLN A 119 32.06 -4.69 13.23
C GLN A 119 32.93 -4.76 14.49
N ALA A 120 32.43 -4.26 15.63
CA ALA A 120 33.14 -4.32 16.89
C ALA A 120 33.32 -5.76 17.42
N ALA A 121 32.26 -6.58 17.33
CA ALA A 121 32.35 -8.00 17.65
C ALA A 121 33.41 -8.69 16.80
N ARG A 122 33.48 -8.38 15.50
CA ARG A 122 34.52 -8.92 14.62
C ARG A 122 35.92 -8.47 15.01
N ALA A 123 36.12 -7.20 15.35
CA ALA A 123 37.42 -6.67 15.77
C ALA A 123 37.91 -7.34 17.06
N LEU A 124 37.04 -7.42 18.07
CA LEU A 124 37.33 -8.08 19.35
C LEU A 124 37.61 -9.57 19.17
N ASN A 125 36.81 -10.28 18.37
CA ASN A 125 37.04 -11.69 18.05
C ASN A 125 38.35 -11.93 17.26
N SER A 126 38.92 -10.88 16.67
CA SER A 126 40.19 -10.94 15.93
C SER A 126 41.40 -10.53 16.80
N GLY A 127 41.19 -10.25 18.10
CA GLY A 127 42.24 -9.76 19.00
C GLY A 127 42.71 -8.33 18.70
N VAL A 128 41.94 -7.57 17.90
CA VAL A 128 42.24 -6.18 17.54
C VAL A 128 41.49 -5.25 18.49
N ASP A 129 42.19 -4.23 18.99
CA ASP A 129 41.61 -3.25 19.89
C ASP A 129 40.50 -2.42 19.19
N ALA A 130 39.42 -2.11 19.90
CA ALA A 130 38.22 -1.49 19.34
C ALA A 130 37.95 -0.10 19.96
N PRO A 131 38.82 0.90 19.72
CA PRO A 131 38.78 2.19 20.42
C PRO A 131 37.51 3.03 20.16
N HIS A 132 36.70 2.67 19.16
CA HIS A 132 35.45 3.35 18.82
C HIS A 132 34.19 2.65 19.34
N PHE A 133 34.32 1.54 20.07
CA PHE A 133 33.18 0.76 20.54
C PHE A 133 32.27 1.53 21.51
N ALA A 134 32.86 2.26 22.45
CA ALA A 134 32.10 3.06 23.41
C ALA A 134 31.31 4.20 22.73
N ALA A 135 31.89 4.83 21.69
CA ALA A 135 31.21 5.85 20.91
C ALA A 135 30.04 5.27 20.10
N ALA A 136 30.26 4.11 19.45
CA ALA A 136 29.21 3.41 18.73
C ALA A 136 28.06 2.97 19.65
N LEU A 137 28.36 2.54 20.88
CA LEU A 137 27.37 2.18 21.88
C LEU A 137 26.57 3.40 22.37
N ALA A 138 27.22 4.55 22.56
CA ALA A 138 26.55 5.79 22.92
C ALA A 138 25.62 6.30 21.78
N ASP A 139 26.04 6.16 20.52
CA ASP A 139 25.18 6.46 19.36
C ASP A 139 23.98 5.53 19.29
N LEU A 140 24.17 4.24 19.56
CA LEU A 140 23.07 3.27 19.64
C LEU A 140 22.09 3.61 20.77
N GLN A 141 22.58 4.00 21.96
CA GLN A 141 21.73 4.45 23.06
C GLN A 141 20.94 5.71 22.70
N ARG A 142 21.56 6.68 22.04
CA ARG A 142 20.87 7.90 21.55
C ARG A 142 19.80 7.56 20.52
N ALA A 143 20.10 6.67 19.58
CA ALA A 143 19.12 6.18 18.61
C ALA A 143 17.95 5.51 19.32
N ALA A 144 18.20 4.57 20.24
CA ALA A 144 17.17 3.88 21.02
C ALA A 144 16.27 4.85 21.82
N GLN A 145 16.84 5.88 22.45
CA GLN A 145 16.06 6.91 23.14
C GLN A 145 15.22 7.76 22.19
N ALA A 146 15.71 8.04 20.97
CA ALA A 146 14.94 8.73 19.96
C ALA A 146 13.75 7.89 19.47
N VAL A 147 13.94 6.56 19.33
CA VAL A 147 12.85 5.61 19.07
C VAL A 147 11.81 5.66 20.17
N GLN A 148 12.25 5.54 21.43
CA GLN A 148 11.35 5.51 22.58
C GLN A 148 10.49 6.77 22.64
N ARG A 149 11.10 7.95 22.50
CA ARG A 149 10.36 9.23 22.47
C ARG A 149 9.37 9.32 21.31
N ALA A 150 9.70 8.75 20.16
CA ALA A 150 8.78 8.72 19.02
C ALA A 150 7.60 7.77 19.29
N ALA A 151 7.85 6.61 19.89
CA ALA A 151 6.81 5.67 20.31
C ALA A 151 5.89 6.28 21.39
N ASP A 152 6.46 6.92 22.40
CA ASP A 152 5.71 7.56 23.50
C ASP A 152 4.76 8.65 22.96
N ARG A 153 5.20 9.45 21.97
CA ARG A 153 4.35 10.45 21.30
C ARG A 153 3.17 9.83 20.56
N ILE A 154 3.32 8.62 20.03
CA ILE A 154 2.25 7.90 19.35
C ILE A 154 1.26 7.37 20.39
N THR A 155 1.75 6.75 21.46
CA THR A 155 0.92 6.19 22.54
C THR A 155 0.12 7.26 23.28
N ASN A 156 0.76 8.34 23.74
CA ASN A 156 0.08 9.41 24.49
C ASN A 156 -1.02 10.09 23.64
N ARG A 157 -0.84 10.14 22.31
CA ARG A 157 -1.86 10.68 21.40
C ARG A 157 -3.06 9.74 21.25
N GLN A 158 -2.88 8.41 21.34
CA GLN A 158 -3.99 7.46 21.33
C GLN A 158 -4.84 7.60 22.61
N GLU A 159 -4.20 7.86 23.74
CA GLU A 159 -4.88 8.10 25.03
C GLU A 159 -5.71 9.39 25.03
N GLU A 160 -5.21 10.48 24.43
CA GLU A 160 -5.95 11.74 24.27
C GLU A 160 -7.16 11.64 23.31
N GLN A 161 -7.15 10.70 22.36
CA GLN A 161 -8.27 10.48 21.44
C GLN A 161 -9.35 9.53 22.00
N ALA A 162 -9.03 8.82 23.09
CA ALA A 162 -9.93 7.86 23.76
C ALA A 162 -10.62 8.46 25.00
N ALA A 163 -10.31 9.69 25.38
CA ALA A 163 -10.89 10.45 26.50
C ALA A 163 -11.93 11.48 26.00
#